data_AF-A0A392NQZ8-F1
#
_entry.id   AF-A0A392NQZ8-F1
#
_cell.length_a   1.000
_cell.length_b   1.000
_cell.length_c   1.000
_cell.angle_alpha   90.00
_cell.angle_beta   90.00
_cell.angle_gamma   90.00
#
_symmetry.space_group_name_H-M   'P 1'
#
loop_
_entity.id
_entity.type
_entity.pdbx_description
1 polymer ?
#
loop_
_entity_poly.entity_id
_entity_poly.type
_entity_poly.pdbx_seq_one_letter_code
_entity_poly.pdbx_strand_id
1 'polypeptide(L)'
;MAEGKQVVFAGHSSGAVLAILATFWALEENLNSIKTHQIQHKSPMCVTFGSPLIGNHIFSHASNRENWSRYFIHFVMRYDIVPRIFLAPFSSIEKLFSSVLQLLTPKNNNSEPSFTQDSIEDGVTCEFYSTVMRNVATVTSHVACNLMGSTNLLLETMTNFVELSPYRPFGTYIFCDGNGQLIVVKNSDAVLQLMFHIAQLRDLKQLSEVANKSILQHLAYEAELEESLGMQNVVYLNKLDSLPLSAKDGPDTDIAAALDSLGLVSNSFFAFSIYRKHIKLEPRF
;
A
#
# COMPACT_ATOMS: atom_id res chain seq x y z
N MET A 1 10.25 17.80 -24.86
CA MET A 1 8.97 17.07 -24.76
C MET A 1 8.10 17.48 -25.94
N ALA A 2 7.51 16.54 -26.68
CA ALA A 2 6.64 16.87 -27.80
C ALA A 2 5.38 17.61 -27.29
N GLU A 3 5.03 18.71 -27.96
CA GLU A 3 4.01 19.67 -27.53
C GLU A 3 2.65 18.99 -27.23
N GLY A 4 2.12 19.21 -26.02
CA GLY A 4 0.74 18.84 -25.64
C GLY A 4 0.48 17.40 -25.17
N LYS A 5 1.47 16.50 -25.15
CA LYS A 5 1.29 15.13 -24.61
C LYS A 5 1.44 15.09 -23.09
N GLN A 6 0.63 14.26 -22.43
CA GLN A 6 0.79 13.96 -21.01
C GLN A 6 1.96 12.98 -20.83
N VAL A 7 2.85 13.29 -19.90
CA VAL A 7 3.98 12.43 -19.55
C VAL A 7 3.54 11.49 -18.44
N VAL A 8 3.79 10.20 -18.61
CA VAL A 8 3.49 9.19 -17.60
C VAL A 8 4.80 8.52 -17.21
N PHE A 9 5.15 8.61 -15.94
CA PHE A 9 6.21 7.83 -15.33
C PHE A 9 5.59 6.55 -14.76
N ALA A 10 6.12 5.41 -15.12
CA ALA A 10 5.64 4.15 -14.60
C ALA A 10 6.79 3.24 -14.17
N GLY A 11 6.52 2.37 -13.21
CA GLY A 11 7.50 1.43 -12.74
C GLY A 11 6.88 0.33 -11.88
N HIS A 12 7.55 -0.82 -11.88
CA HIS A 12 7.26 -1.95 -11.01
C HIS A 12 8.34 -2.06 -9.93
N SER A 13 7.97 -2.47 -8.71
CA SER A 13 8.92 -2.73 -7.62
C SER A 13 9.85 -1.54 -7.34
N SER A 14 11.17 -1.72 -7.30
CA SER A 14 12.14 -0.63 -7.13
C SER A 14 12.14 0.39 -8.28
N GLY A 15 11.76 0.00 -9.49
CA GLY A 15 11.59 0.91 -10.62
C GLY A 15 10.44 1.91 -10.40
N ALA A 16 9.43 1.53 -9.61
CA ALA A 16 8.35 2.44 -9.20
C ALA A 16 8.87 3.60 -8.35
N VAL A 17 9.84 3.34 -7.47
CA VAL A 17 10.49 4.37 -6.63
C VAL A 17 11.13 5.44 -7.51
N LEU A 18 11.81 5.02 -8.59
CA LEU A 18 12.39 5.94 -9.57
C LEU A 18 11.31 6.73 -10.33
N ALA A 19 10.23 6.07 -10.74
CA ALA A 19 9.10 6.75 -11.39
C ALA A 19 8.46 7.81 -10.49
N ILE A 20 8.32 7.53 -9.19
CA ILE A 20 7.81 8.46 -8.19
C ILE A 20 8.73 9.69 -8.10
N LEU A 21 10.04 9.46 -7.89
CA LEU A 21 11.01 10.55 -7.75
C LEU A 21 11.10 11.40 -9.03
N ALA A 22 11.09 10.77 -10.20
CA ALA A 22 11.08 11.47 -11.48
C ALA A 22 9.82 12.33 -11.66
N THR A 23 8.67 11.87 -11.14
CA THR A 23 7.42 12.64 -11.17
C THR A 23 7.50 13.86 -10.26
N PHE A 24 8.03 13.72 -9.04
CA PHE A 24 8.24 14.86 -8.14
C PHE A 24 9.18 15.90 -8.76
N TRP A 25 10.29 15.45 -9.33
CA TRP A 25 11.22 16.33 -10.05
C TRP A 25 10.52 17.07 -11.19
N ALA A 26 9.73 16.37 -12.02
CA ALA A 26 8.98 17.00 -13.10
C ALA A 26 7.89 17.97 -12.61
N LEU A 27 7.27 17.72 -11.46
CA LEU A 27 6.29 18.63 -10.84
C LEU A 27 6.96 19.90 -10.31
N GLU A 28 8.15 19.79 -9.71
CA GLU A 28 8.95 20.93 -9.27
C GLU A 28 9.40 21.80 -10.45
N GLU A 29 9.92 21.19 -11.52
CA GLU A 29 10.32 21.89 -12.74
C GLU A 29 9.15 22.62 -13.41
N ASN A 30 7.96 22.00 -13.43
CA ASN A 30 6.75 22.64 -13.93
C ASN A 30 6.34 23.85 -13.08
N LEU A 31 6.40 23.77 -11.76
CA LEU A 31 6.14 24.91 -10.88
C LEU A 31 7.13 26.06 -11.14
N ASN A 32 8.40 25.74 -11.34
CA ASN A 32 9.44 26.74 -11.63
C ASN A 32 9.21 27.40 -13.00
N SER A 33 8.79 26.63 -14.01
CA SER A 33 8.47 27.12 -15.34
C SER A 33 7.24 28.04 -15.36
N ILE A 34 6.22 27.74 -14.53
CA ILE A 34 5.04 28.61 -14.38
C ILE A 34 5.45 29.97 -13.79
N LYS A 35 6.35 29.98 -12.78
CA LYS A 35 6.86 31.23 -12.17
C LYS A 35 7.65 32.08 -13.17
N THR A 36 8.30 31.46 -14.15
CA THR A 36 9.11 32.15 -15.17
C THR A 36 8.33 32.47 -16.45
N HIS A 37 6.99 32.33 -16.45
CA HIS A 37 6.11 32.55 -17.60
C HIS A 37 6.48 31.74 -18.85
N GLN A 38 7.07 30.55 -18.66
CA GLN A 38 7.36 29.63 -19.75
C GLN A 38 6.16 28.72 -20.05
N ILE A 39 6.23 27.99 -21.17
CA ILE A 39 5.17 27.15 -21.76
C ILE A 39 4.49 26.26 -20.69
N GLN A 40 3.15 26.26 -20.66
CA GLN A 40 2.37 25.39 -19.79
C GLN A 40 2.47 23.93 -20.27
N HIS A 41 3.29 23.13 -19.59
CA HIS A 41 3.31 21.69 -19.77
C HIS A 41 2.13 21.03 -19.03
N LYS A 42 1.55 19.97 -19.62
CA LYS A 42 0.57 19.14 -18.91
C LYS A 42 1.25 18.48 -17.72
N SER A 43 0.57 18.46 -16.57
CA SER A 43 1.10 17.83 -15.37
C SER A 43 1.37 16.33 -15.60
N PRO A 44 2.53 15.82 -15.12
CA PRO A 44 2.86 14.41 -15.27
C PRO A 44 1.92 13.53 -14.45
N MET A 45 1.87 12.25 -14.79
CA MET A 45 1.27 11.21 -13.96
C MET A 45 2.30 10.16 -13.56
N CYS A 46 2.08 9.53 -12.42
CA CYS A 46 2.85 8.41 -11.93
C CYS A 46 1.95 7.19 -11.74
N VAL A 47 2.29 6.07 -12.35
CA VAL A 47 1.57 4.80 -12.19
C VAL A 47 2.55 3.73 -11.75
N THR A 48 2.33 3.16 -10.57
CA THR A 48 3.26 2.17 -10.01
C THR A 48 2.58 0.84 -9.71
N PHE A 49 3.35 -0.24 -9.80
CA PHE A 49 2.89 -1.60 -9.52
C PHE A 49 3.79 -2.22 -8.44
N GLY A 50 3.21 -2.59 -7.29
CA GLY A 50 3.96 -3.24 -6.22
C GLY A 50 5.12 -2.39 -5.67
N SER A 51 4.98 -1.05 -5.69
CA SER A 51 6.02 -0.15 -5.20
C SER A 51 6.22 -0.34 -3.70
N PRO A 52 7.47 -0.43 -3.21
CA PRO A 52 7.72 -0.19 -1.79
C PRO A 52 7.38 1.27 -1.45
N LEU A 53 7.10 1.54 -0.18
CA LEU A 53 6.93 2.91 0.31
C LEU A 53 8.25 3.69 0.16
N ILE A 54 8.19 5.03 0.12
CA ILE A 54 9.40 5.86 -0.12
C ILE A 54 9.52 7.03 0.84
N GLY A 55 8.41 7.61 1.26
CA GLY A 55 8.37 8.81 2.07
C GLY A 55 7.81 8.55 3.46
N ASN A 56 8.11 9.46 4.39
CA ASN A 56 7.48 9.48 5.71
C ASN A 56 6.18 10.32 5.70
N HIS A 57 5.62 10.59 6.87
CA HIS A 57 4.41 11.42 6.99
C HIS A 57 4.60 12.85 6.43
N ILE A 58 5.81 13.44 6.53
CA ILE A 58 6.12 14.76 5.98
C ILE A 58 6.01 14.74 4.45
N PHE A 59 6.50 13.67 3.82
CA PHE A 59 6.41 13.48 2.38
C PHE A 59 4.95 13.40 1.91
N SER A 60 4.13 12.60 2.59
CA SER A 60 2.70 12.48 2.30
C SER A 60 1.99 13.82 2.47
N HIS A 61 2.25 14.51 3.59
CA HIS A 61 1.70 15.83 3.88
C HIS A 61 2.08 16.88 2.82
N ALA A 62 3.36 16.96 2.44
CA ALA A 62 3.84 17.89 1.41
C ALA A 62 3.16 17.63 0.06
N SER A 63 3.02 16.36 -0.35
CA SER A 63 2.33 16.03 -1.60
C SER A 63 0.86 16.44 -1.61
N ASN A 64 0.18 16.38 -0.46
CA ASN A 64 -1.20 16.80 -0.32
C ASN A 64 -1.34 18.33 -0.31
N ARG A 65 -0.44 19.03 0.40
CA ARG A 65 -0.42 20.50 0.47
C ARG A 65 -0.27 21.14 -0.92
N GLU A 66 0.60 20.59 -1.76
CA GLU A 66 0.79 21.07 -3.15
C GLU A 66 -0.27 20.54 -4.13
N ASN A 67 -1.25 19.77 -3.65
CA ASN A 67 -2.24 19.08 -4.47
C ASN A 67 -1.61 18.22 -5.58
N TRP A 68 -0.50 17.56 -5.24
CA TRP A 68 0.27 16.67 -6.10
C TRP A 68 -0.11 15.21 -5.94
N SER A 69 -0.63 14.81 -4.78
CA SER A 69 -1.02 13.42 -4.47
C SER A 69 -1.96 12.80 -5.53
N ARG A 70 -2.81 13.61 -6.16
CA ARG A 70 -3.71 13.20 -7.26
C ARG A 70 -3.00 12.70 -8.52
N TYR A 71 -1.71 12.99 -8.70
CA TYR A 71 -0.93 12.54 -9.86
C TYR A 71 -0.32 11.15 -9.67
N PHE A 72 -0.39 10.58 -8.46
CA PHE A 72 0.23 9.30 -8.12
C PHE A 72 -0.85 8.22 -7.93
N ILE A 73 -0.71 7.14 -8.68
CA ILE A 73 -1.60 5.97 -8.64
C ILE A 73 -0.74 4.72 -8.37
N HIS A 74 -1.06 4.00 -7.30
CA HIS A 74 -0.33 2.85 -6.83
C HIS A 74 -1.21 1.61 -6.85
N PHE A 75 -0.94 0.68 -7.77
CA PHE A 75 -1.58 -0.63 -7.79
C PHE A 75 -0.86 -1.56 -6.81
N VAL A 76 -1.67 -2.22 -5.96
CA VAL A 76 -1.18 -3.13 -4.92
C VAL A 76 -2.04 -4.40 -4.91
N MET A 77 -1.42 -5.54 -5.17
CA MET A 77 -2.08 -6.83 -4.97
C MET A 77 -2.24 -7.12 -3.47
N ARG A 78 -3.31 -7.82 -3.13
CA ARG A 78 -3.70 -8.12 -1.75
C ARG A 78 -2.56 -8.62 -0.86
N TYR A 79 -1.81 -9.62 -1.33
CA TYR A 79 -0.73 -10.26 -0.58
C TYR A 79 0.67 -9.81 -0.97
N ASP A 80 0.85 -9.00 -2.03
CA ASP A 80 2.19 -8.56 -2.49
C ASP A 80 3.04 -8.03 -1.32
N ILE A 81 4.16 -8.68 -1.04
CA ILE A 81 4.96 -8.33 0.14
C ILE A 81 5.71 -7.01 -0.03
N VAL A 82 6.02 -6.58 -1.26
CA VAL A 82 6.96 -5.47 -1.54
C VAL A 82 6.48 -4.12 -1.01
N PRO A 83 5.20 -3.72 -1.17
CA PRO A 83 4.66 -2.52 -0.54
C PRO A 83 4.74 -2.50 0.99
N ARG A 84 4.96 -3.65 1.63
CA ARG A 84 5.02 -3.81 3.09
C ARG A 84 6.45 -3.91 3.65
N ILE A 85 7.46 -4.21 2.82
CA ILE A 85 8.84 -4.48 3.28
C ILE A 85 9.38 -3.36 4.17
N PHE A 86 9.25 -2.10 3.75
CA PHE A 86 9.80 -0.96 4.51
C PHE A 86 9.00 -0.61 5.76
N LEU A 87 7.90 -1.29 6.06
CA LEU A 87 7.25 -1.20 7.36
C LEU A 87 7.96 -2.05 8.43
N ALA A 88 8.94 -2.87 8.04
CA ALA A 88 9.86 -3.55 8.92
C ALA A 88 11.22 -2.85 8.98
N PRO A 89 11.86 -2.70 10.17
CA PRO A 89 13.24 -2.28 10.27
C PRO A 89 14.15 -3.21 9.48
N PHE A 90 15.11 -2.68 8.71
CA PHE A 90 15.99 -3.50 7.87
C PHE A 90 16.76 -4.54 8.69
N SER A 91 17.19 -4.18 9.91
CA SER A 91 17.86 -5.07 10.87
C SER A 91 17.06 -6.35 11.18
N SER A 92 15.72 -6.30 11.08
CA SER A 92 14.86 -7.47 11.33
C SER A 92 14.80 -8.44 10.16
N ILE A 93 15.09 -7.98 8.93
CA ILE A 93 14.95 -8.77 7.70
C ILE A 93 16.27 -8.97 6.94
N GLU A 94 17.34 -8.33 7.37
CA GLU A 94 18.65 -8.28 6.70
C GLU A 94 19.14 -9.65 6.22
N LYS A 95 19.09 -10.66 7.10
CA LYS A 95 19.58 -12.03 6.81
C LYS A 95 18.77 -12.76 5.74
N LEU A 96 17.50 -12.41 5.60
CA LEU A 96 16.55 -13.08 4.70
C LEU A 96 16.37 -12.29 3.39
N PHE A 97 16.74 -11.01 3.39
CA PHE A 97 16.43 -10.06 2.32
C PHE A 97 17.01 -10.47 0.98
N SER A 98 18.27 -10.91 0.93
CA SER A 98 18.92 -11.33 -0.31
C SER A 98 18.22 -12.53 -0.96
N SER A 99 17.86 -13.54 -0.16
CA SER A 99 17.17 -14.73 -0.65
C SER A 99 15.79 -14.40 -1.19
N VAL A 100 15.02 -13.57 -0.47
CA VAL A 100 13.69 -13.16 -0.93
C VAL A 100 13.76 -12.26 -2.17
N LEU A 101 14.78 -11.40 -2.28
CA LEU A 101 14.97 -10.57 -3.47
C LEU A 101 15.23 -11.42 -4.73
N GLN A 102 15.93 -12.54 -4.59
CA GLN A 102 16.11 -13.49 -5.69
C GLN A 102 14.79 -14.13 -6.12
N LEU A 103 13.90 -14.41 -5.17
CA LEU A 103 12.55 -14.94 -5.45
C LEU A 103 11.62 -13.89 -6.09
N LEU A 104 11.79 -12.61 -5.74
CA LEU A 104 11.06 -11.48 -6.31
C LEU A 104 11.58 -11.04 -7.69
N THR A 105 12.65 -11.65 -8.18
CA THR A 105 13.19 -11.37 -9.51
C THR A 105 12.53 -12.30 -10.54
N PRO A 106 11.97 -11.78 -11.64
CA PRO A 106 11.41 -12.62 -12.70
C PRO A 106 12.47 -13.61 -13.22
N LYS A 107 12.22 -14.91 -13.11
CA LYS A 107 13.10 -15.94 -13.70
C LYS A 107 12.83 -15.99 -15.21
N ASN A 108 13.86 -15.79 -16.02
CA ASN A 108 13.77 -15.72 -17.48
C ASN A 108 13.59 -17.09 -18.17
N ASN A 109 13.11 -18.10 -17.45
CA ASN A 109 13.02 -19.46 -17.96
C ASN A 109 11.58 -19.72 -18.39
N ASN A 110 11.39 -20.16 -19.65
CA ASN A 110 10.12 -20.57 -20.27
C ASN A 110 9.44 -21.79 -19.60
N SER A 111 9.80 -22.11 -18.36
CA SER A 111 9.11 -23.05 -17.51
C SER A 111 8.10 -22.27 -16.69
N GLU A 112 6.83 -22.72 -16.67
CA GLU A 112 5.86 -22.27 -15.66
C GLU A 112 6.51 -22.21 -14.27
N PRO A 113 6.07 -21.32 -13.37
CA PRO A 113 6.60 -21.23 -12.02
C PRO A 113 6.27 -22.51 -11.24
N SER A 114 7.02 -23.57 -11.48
CA SER A 114 7.06 -24.74 -10.63
C SER A 114 7.95 -24.37 -9.46
N PHE A 115 7.30 -23.95 -8.37
CA PHE A 115 7.91 -24.12 -7.07
C PHE A 115 8.09 -25.62 -6.86
N THR A 116 9.27 -26.14 -7.19
CA THR A 116 9.76 -27.30 -6.44
C THR A 116 9.78 -26.84 -5.00
N GLN A 117 8.90 -27.43 -4.20
CA GLN A 117 8.66 -27.07 -2.80
C GLN A 117 9.88 -27.47 -1.97
N ASP A 118 11.00 -26.76 -2.19
CA ASP A 118 12.21 -26.93 -1.41
C ASP A 118 11.93 -26.36 -0.03
N SER A 119 11.92 -27.23 0.97
CA SER A 119 11.57 -26.91 2.36
C SER A 119 12.38 -25.75 2.95
N ILE A 120 13.56 -25.46 2.37
CA ILE A 120 14.43 -24.35 2.78
C ILE A 120 13.91 -23.01 2.24
N GLU A 121 13.53 -22.94 0.95
CA GLU A 121 12.97 -21.70 0.36
C GLU A 121 11.62 -21.34 1.01
N ASP A 122 10.81 -22.35 1.31
CA ASP A 122 9.55 -22.18 2.02
C ASP A 122 9.76 -21.61 3.43
N GLY A 123 10.73 -22.15 4.18
CA GLY A 123 11.09 -21.66 5.51
C GLY A 123 11.55 -20.19 5.50
N VAL A 124 12.42 -19.82 4.57
CA VAL A 124 12.92 -18.44 4.41
C VAL A 124 11.78 -17.47 4.08
N THR A 125 10.88 -17.87 3.17
CA THR A 125 9.75 -17.04 2.75
C THR A 125 8.75 -16.86 3.89
N CYS A 126 8.45 -17.93 4.63
CA CYS A 126 7.61 -17.88 5.83
C CYS A 126 8.17 -16.96 6.92
N GLU A 127 9.47 -17.08 7.21
CA GLU A 127 10.13 -16.28 8.24
C GLU A 127 10.17 -14.80 7.85
N PHE A 128 10.47 -14.50 6.58
CA PHE A 128 10.47 -13.14 6.06
C PHE A 128 9.08 -12.52 6.14
N TYR A 129 8.07 -13.22 5.61
CA TYR A 129 6.69 -12.77 5.62
C TYR A 129 6.19 -12.52 7.05
N SER A 130 6.44 -13.46 7.97
CA SER A 130 6.04 -13.33 9.38
C SER A 130 6.72 -12.13 10.05
N THR A 131 7.99 -11.90 9.75
CA THR A 131 8.75 -10.78 10.32
C THR A 131 8.25 -9.44 9.77
N VAL A 132 8.01 -9.33 8.47
CA VAL A 132 7.44 -8.13 7.86
C VAL A 132 6.06 -7.85 8.44
N MET A 133 5.15 -8.83 8.40
CA MET A 133 3.77 -8.62 8.84
C MET A 133 3.63 -8.34 10.33
N ARG A 134 4.52 -8.89 11.17
CA ARG A 134 4.60 -8.53 12.60
C ARG A 134 4.96 -7.05 12.80
N ASN A 135 5.94 -6.53 12.06
CA ASN A 135 6.31 -5.11 12.14
C ASN A 135 5.21 -4.20 11.57
N VAL A 136 4.58 -4.61 10.46
CA VAL A 136 3.41 -3.93 9.89
C VAL A 136 2.29 -3.84 10.93
N ALA A 137 2.01 -4.91 11.66
CA ALA A 137 1.03 -4.92 12.76
C ALA A 137 1.37 -3.91 13.86
N THR A 138 2.65 -3.85 14.26
CA THR A 138 3.12 -2.89 15.27
C THR A 138 2.95 -1.45 14.81
N VAL A 139 3.34 -1.12 13.57
CA VAL A 139 3.23 0.24 13.02
C VAL A 139 1.76 0.65 12.88
N THR A 140 0.92 -0.22 12.32
CA THR A 140 -0.53 0.05 12.15
C THR A 140 -1.25 0.22 13.48
N SER A 141 -0.92 -0.61 14.48
CA SER A 141 -1.48 -0.50 15.82
C SER A 141 -1.05 0.79 16.51
N HIS A 142 0.23 1.17 16.40
CA HIS A 142 0.74 2.42 16.96
C HIS A 142 0.03 3.64 16.35
N VAL A 143 -0.09 3.68 15.02
CA VAL A 143 -0.80 4.76 14.31
C VAL A 143 -2.27 4.81 14.72
N ALA A 144 -2.95 3.66 14.80
CA ALA A 144 -4.35 3.62 15.25
C ALA A 144 -4.51 4.14 16.68
N CYS A 145 -3.62 3.79 17.61
CA CYS A 145 -3.64 4.30 18.98
C CYS A 145 -3.45 5.82 19.04
N ASN A 146 -2.50 6.38 18.29
CA ASN A 146 -2.27 7.82 18.23
C ASN A 146 -3.50 8.56 17.68
N LEU A 147 -4.13 8.02 16.64
CA LEU A 147 -5.36 8.57 16.06
C LEU A 147 -6.58 8.45 16.99
N MET A 148 -6.61 7.47 17.89
CA MET A 148 -7.64 7.42 18.93
C MET A 148 -7.47 8.50 20.01
N GLY A 149 -6.41 9.30 19.94
CA GLY A 149 -6.05 10.25 21.00
C GLY A 149 -5.63 9.53 22.28
N SER A 150 -5.11 8.31 22.18
CA SER A 150 -4.63 7.55 23.33
C SER A 150 -3.39 8.23 23.92
N THR A 151 -3.55 9.03 24.97
CA THR A 151 -2.47 9.68 25.74
C THR A 151 -1.76 8.70 26.69
N ASN A 152 -1.60 7.45 26.27
CA ASN A 152 -1.00 6.43 27.12
C ASN A 152 0.52 6.65 27.15
N LEU A 153 1.07 7.08 28.30
CA LEU A 153 2.51 7.25 28.50
C LEU A 153 3.32 6.00 28.11
N LEU A 154 2.72 4.81 28.20
CA LEU A 154 3.37 3.58 27.76
C LEU A 154 3.61 3.57 26.25
N LEU A 155 2.73 4.15 25.44
CA LEU A 155 2.89 4.18 23.98
C LEU A 155 4.08 5.04 23.55
N GLU A 156 4.26 6.19 24.21
CA GLU A 156 5.41 7.09 24.02
C GLU A 156 6.70 6.50 24.60
N THR A 157 6.61 5.75 25.70
CA THR A 157 7.75 5.03 26.26
C THR A 157 8.17 3.86 25.38
N MET A 158 7.21 3.16 24.75
CA MET A 158 7.47 2.01 23.86
C MET A 158 8.22 2.40 22.60
N THR A 159 8.04 3.62 22.07
CA THR A 159 8.81 4.09 20.92
C THR A 159 10.31 4.26 21.21
N ASN A 160 10.72 4.28 22.48
CA ASN A 160 12.14 4.26 22.85
C ASN A 160 12.77 2.87 22.74
N PHE A 161 11.96 1.81 22.74
CA PHE A 161 12.41 0.42 22.72
C PHE A 161 12.10 -0.30 21.40
N VAL A 162 11.12 0.21 20.65
CA VAL A 162 10.66 -0.37 19.39
C VAL A 162 10.89 0.63 18.27
N GLU A 163 11.79 0.28 17.36
CA GLU A 163 12.01 1.05 16.13
C GLU A 163 10.80 0.90 15.21
N LEU A 164 10.00 1.96 15.08
CA LEU A 164 8.86 1.99 14.17
C LEU A 164 9.27 2.56 12.83
N SER A 165 8.81 1.91 11.76
CA SER A 165 9.04 2.41 10.41
C SER A 165 8.47 3.84 10.23
N PRO A 166 9.26 4.78 9.68
CA PRO A 166 8.78 6.13 9.40
C PRO A 166 7.95 6.19 8.12
N TYR A 167 8.00 5.16 7.27
CA TYR A 167 7.41 5.19 5.93
C TYR A 167 5.88 5.23 5.99
N ARG A 168 5.27 6.06 5.13
CA ARG A 168 3.82 6.27 5.04
C ARG A 168 3.34 6.25 3.60
N PRO A 169 2.12 5.77 3.34
CA PRO A 169 1.49 5.91 2.03
C PRO A 169 1.29 7.38 1.63
N PHE A 170 1.26 7.63 0.33
CA PHE A 170 0.89 8.92 -0.27
C PHE A 170 0.26 8.66 -1.64
N GLY A 171 -0.54 9.59 -2.16
CA GLY A 171 -1.23 9.39 -3.42
C GLY A 171 -2.45 8.48 -3.34
N THR A 172 -2.89 7.97 -4.50
CA THR A 172 -4.07 7.10 -4.61
C THR A 172 -3.63 5.64 -4.71
N TYR A 173 -4.12 4.79 -3.81
CA TYR A 173 -3.88 3.35 -3.85
C TYR A 173 -5.09 2.63 -4.46
N ILE A 174 -4.81 1.61 -5.26
CA ILE A 174 -5.79 0.70 -5.84
C ILE A 174 -5.42 -0.71 -5.40
N PHE A 175 -6.18 -1.25 -4.46
CA PHE A 175 -6.03 -2.63 -3.99
C PHE A 175 -6.79 -3.58 -4.92
N CYS A 176 -6.10 -4.65 -5.32
CA CYS A 176 -6.65 -5.70 -6.19
C CYS A 176 -6.76 -7.00 -5.39
N ASP A 177 -7.95 -7.60 -5.36
CA ASP A 177 -8.25 -8.79 -4.56
C ASP A 177 -8.15 -10.12 -5.35
N GLY A 178 -7.93 -10.03 -6.67
CA GLY A 178 -7.87 -11.16 -7.60
C GLY A 178 -9.24 -11.69 -8.05
N ASN A 179 -10.34 -11.05 -7.61
CA ASN A 179 -11.70 -11.32 -8.11
C ASN A 179 -12.16 -10.20 -9.07
N GLY A 180 -11.17 -9.45 -9.57
CA GLY A 180 -11.26 -8.22 -10.35
C GLY A 180 -12.11 -7.09 -9.78
N GLN A 181 -12.27 -7.04 -8.46
CA GLN A 181 -12.70 -5.84 -7.78
C GLN A 181 -11.49 -4.93 -7.51
N LEU A 182 -11.64 -3.64 -7.83
CA LEU A 182 -10.64 -2.60 -7.63
C LEU A 182 -11.08 -1.66 -6.52
N ILE A 183 -10.28 -1.59 -5.45
CA ILE A 183 -10.62 -0.81 -4.26
C ILE A 183 -9.71 0.41 -4.15
N VAL A 184 -10.29 1.57 -4.39
CA VAL A 184 -9.58 2.85 -4.49
C VAL A 184 -9.60 3.57 -3.15
N VAL A 185 -8.42 3.91 -2.64
CA VAL A 185 -8.23 4.53 -1.32
C VAL A 185 -7.26 5.70 -1.44
N LYS A 186 -7.64 6.86 -0.89
CA LYS A 186 -6.81 8.08 -0.90
C LYS A 186 -6.27 8.49 0.46
N ASN A 187 -6.95 8.11 1.54
CA ASN A 187 -6.51 8.44 2.88
C ASN A 187 -5.28 7.60 3.25
N SER A 188 -4.15 8.26 3.50
CA SER A 188 -2.85 7.60 3.78
C SER A 188 -2.93 6.59 4.93
N ASP A 189 -3.61 6.95 6.02
CA ASP A 189 -3.68 6.08 7.18
C ASP A 189 -4.61 4.88 6.94
N ALA A 190 -5.71 5.07 6.21
CA ALA A 190 -6.57 3.97 5.77
C ALA A 190 -5.81 2.98 4.86
N VAL A 191 -4.98 3.49 3.94
CA VAL A 191 -4.07 2.63 3.14
C VAL A 191 -3.13 1.86 4.06
N LEU A 192 -2.53 2.52 5.04
CA LEU A 192 -1.60 1.89 5.99
C LEU A 192 -2.29 0.75 6.77
N GLN A 193 -3.53 0.94 7.23
CA GLN A 193 -4.30 -0.13 7.87
C GLN A 193 -4.62 -1.28 6.92
N LEU A 194 -4.98 -0.98 5.67
CA LEU A 194 -5.22 -2.01 4.65
C LEU A 194 -3.97 -2.84 4.37
N MET A 195 -2.78 -2.23 4.37
CA MET A 195 -1.52 -2.95 4.16
C MET A 195 -1.33 -4.12 5.14
N PHE A 196 -1.87 -3.99 6.36
CA PHE A 196 -1.89 -5.07 7.36
C PHE A 196 -3.09 -6.00 7.18
N HIS A 197 -4.30 -5.45 7.29
CA HIS A 197 -5.49 -6.27 7.55
C HIS A 197 -5.90 -7.16 6.37
N ILE A 198 -5.70 -6.72 5.12
CA ILE A 198 -6.09 -7.52 3.94
C ILE A 198 -5.14 -8.71 3.72
N ALA A 199 -3.92 -8.59 4.24
CA ALA A 199 -2.87 -9.59 4.15
C ALA A 199 -2.70 -10.34 5.47
N GLN A 200 -3.60 -10.19 6.45
CA GLN A 200 -3.46 -10.89 7.73
C GLN A 200 -3.76 -12.40 7.59
N LEU A 201 -2.98 -13.25 8.26
CA LEU A 201 -3.24 -14.68 8.36
C LEU A 201 -4.49 -14.95 9.20
N ARG A 202 -5.38 -15.81 8.69
CA ARG A 202 -6.55 -16.30 9.43
C ARG A 202 -6.23 -17.55 10.25
N ASP A 203 -5.38 -18.41 9.71
CA ASP A 203 -4.90 -19.63 10.34
C ASP A 203 -3.38 -19.73 10.11
N LEU A 204 -2.62 -20.06 11.16
CA LEU A 204 -1.18 -20.30 11.07
C LEU A 204 -0.85 -21.47 10.14
N LYS A 205 -1.78 -22.41 9.94
CA LYS A 205 -1.63 -23.50 8.96
C LYS A 205 -1.50 -23.01 7.52
N GLN A 206 -1.95 -21.79 7.23
CA GLN A 206 -1.89 -21.17 5.90
C GLN A 206 -0.62 -20.33 5.69
N LEU A 207 0.29 -20.26 6.67
CA LEU A 207 1.47 -19.38 6.60
C LEU A 207 2.30 -19.63 5.34
N SER A 208 2.64 -20.89 5.04
CA SER A 208 3.42 -21.25 3.84
C SER A 208 2.70 -20.84 2.55
N GLU A 209 1.42 -21.17 2.42
CA GLU A 209 0.62 -20.80 1.25
C GLU A 209 0.59 -19.29 1.03
N VAL A 210 0.28 -18.52 2.09
CA VAL A 210 0.18 -17.06 2.01
C VAL A 210 1.53 -16.41 1.79
N ALA A 211 2.59 -16.91 2.42
CA ALA A 211 3.94 -16.40 2.24
C ALA A 211 4.42 -16.60 0.80
N ASN A 212 4.20 -17.78 0.20
CA ASN A 212 4.52 -18.02 -1.20
C ASN A 212 3.63 -17.18 -2.14
N LYS A 213 2.34 -17.08 -1.84
CA LYS A 213 1.41 -16.21 -2.57
C LYS A 213 1.84 -14.73 -2.55
N SER A 214 2.45 -14.28 -1.47
CA SER A 214 2.96 -12.90 -1.34
C SER A 214 4.08 -12.56 -2.33
N ILE A 215 4.90 -13.55 -2.67
CA ILE A 215 5.95 -13.44 -3.70
C ILE A 215 5.32 -13.51 -5.09
N LEU A 216 4.45 -14.49 -5.32
CA LEU A 216 3.78 -14.71 -6.60
C LEU A 216 2.98 -13.48 -7.06
N GLN A 217 2.21 -12.87 -6.16
CA GLN A 217 1.41 -11.70 -6.51
C GLN A 217 2.26 -10.48 -6.88
N HIS A 218 3.51 -10.39 -6.40
CA HIS A 218 4.41 -9.33 -6.85
C HIS A 218 4.81 -9.49 -8.33
N LEU A 219 4.82 -10.72 -8.83
CA LEU A 219 5.22 -11.06 -10.20
C LEU A 219 4.03 -11.10 -11.18
N ALA A 220 2.79 -11.16 -10.68
CA ALA A 220 1.58 -11.44 -11.47
C ALA A 220 0.72 -10.20 -11.77
N TYR A 221 1.29 -8.98 -11.75
CA TYR A 221 0.51 -7.76 -11.99
C TYR A 221 -0.19 -7.72 -13.35
N GLU A 222 0.44 -8.24 -14.40
CA GLU A 222 -0.12 -8.23 -15.76
C GLU A 222 -1.42 -9.04 -15.85
N ALA A 223 -1.35 -10.34 -15.54
CA ALA A 223 -2.49 -11.27 -15.64
C ALA A 223 -3.69 -10.80 -14.80
N GLU A 224 -3.43 -10.37 -13.57
CA GLU A 224 -4.47 -9.96 -12.62
C GLU A 224 -5.10 -8.61 -13.00
N LEU A 225 -4.33 -7.66 -13.53
CA LEU A 225 -4.85 -6.35 -13.92
C LEU A 225 -5.62 -6.39 -15.24
N GLU A 226 -5.25 -7.24 -16.20
CA GLU A 226 -6.02 -7.41 -17.44
C GLU A 226 -7.46 -7.86 -17.15
N GLU A 227 -7.62 -8.87 -16.29
CA GLU A 227 -8.93 -9.35 -15.85
C GLU A 227 -9.70 -8.27 -15.08
N SER A 228 -9.04 -7.64 -14.09
CA SER A 228 -9.67 -6.64 -13.21
C SER A 228 -10.13 -5.39 -13.96
N LEU A 229 -9.29 -4.87 -14.87
CA LEU A 229 -9.62 -3.68 -15.66
C LEU A 229 -10.69 -3.99 -16.72
N GLY A 230 -10.77 -5.22 -17.20
CA GLY A 230 -11.84 -5.68 -18.07
C GLY A 230 -13.23 -5.66 -17.39
N MET A 231 -13.29 -5.99 -16.10
CA MET A 231 -14.54 -6.03 -15.35
C MET A 231 -15.04 -4.65 -14.86
N GLN A 232 -14.17 -3.65 -14.80
CA GLN A 232 -14.49 -2.26 -14.36
C GLN A 232 -15.24 -2.18 -13.01
N ASN A 233 -15.06 -3.16 -12.12
CA ASN A 233 -15.73 -3.21 -10.82
C ASN A 233 -14.94 -2.38 -9.79
N VAL A 234 -15.17 -1.07 -9.76
CA VAL A 234 -14.41 -0.12 -8.93
C VAL A 234 -15.22 0.36 -7.72
N VAL A 235 -14.66 0.20 -6.53
CA VAL A 235 -15.22 0.68 -5.26
C VAL A 235 -14.31 1.74 -4.65
N TYR A 236 -14.85 2.90 -4.30
CA TYR A 236 -14.10 4.01 -3.72
C TYR A 236 -14.30 4.10 -2.21
N LEU A 237 -13.25 3.86 -1.43
CA LEU A 237 -13.23 4.03 0.04
C LEU A 237 -12.95 5.49 0.47
N ASN A 238 -13.55 6.44 -0.25
CA ASN A 238 -13.35 7.88 0.01
C ASN A 238 -14.31 8.42 1.08
N LYS A 239 -15.37 7.68 1.42
CA LYS A 239 -16.40 8.05 2.40
C LYS A 239 -16.28 7.17 3.65
N LEU A 240 -15.13 7.21 4.31
CA LEU A 240 -14.93 6.49 5.58
C LEU A 240 -15.94 6.93 6.67
N ASP A 241 -16.56 8.11 6.52
CA ASP A 241 -17.58 8.63 7.43
C ASP A 241 -18.91 7.84 7.44
N SER A 242 -19.22 7.10 6.36
CA SER A 242 -20.46 6.30 6.21
C SER A 242 -20.27 4.80 6.44
N LEU A 243 -19.05 4.36 6.78
CA LEU A 243 -18.76 2.94 7.01
C LEU A 243 -19.57 2.37 8.18
N PRO A 244 -20.28 1.25 7.98
CA PRO A 244 -20.91 0.49 9.05
C PRO A 244 -19.89 0.11 10.14
N LEU A 245 -20.26 0.21 11.42
CA LEU A 245 -19.44 -0.29 12.53
C LEU A 245 -19.36 -1.82 12.58
N SER A 246 -20.23 -2.47 11.79
CA SER A 246 -20.41 -3.90 11.66
C SER A 246 -21.02 -4.14 10.28
N ALA A 247 -20.66 -5.24 9.60
CA ALA A 247 -21.26 -5.66 8.33
C ALA A 247 -22.80 -5.75 8.35
N LYS A 248 -23.43 -5.68 9.54
CA LYS A 248 -24.88 -5.76 9.73
C LYS A 248 -25.63 -4.42 9.83
N ASP A 249 -24.95 -3.28 9.97
CA ASP A 249 -25.62 -1.99 10.24
C ASP A 249 -25.13 -0.83 9.36
N GLY A 250 -25.67 -0.68 8.15
CA GLY A 250 -25.56 0.56 7.36
C GLY A 250 -25.97 0.44 5.88
N PRO A 251 -26.23 1.58 5.19
CA PRO A 251 -26.82 1.60 3.84
C PRO A 251 -25.81 1.37 2.69
N ASP A 252 -24.50 1.32 2.95
CA ASP A 252 -23.45 1.09 1.93
C ASP A 252 -23.09 -0.40 1.86
N THR A 253 -23.97 -1.22 1.25
CA THR A 253 -23.76 -2.65 1.01
C THR A 253 -22.51 -2.94 0.17
N ASP A 254 -22.18 -2.05 -0.76
CA ASP A 254 -21.08 -2.26 -1.72
C ASP A 254 -19.72 -2.09 -1.05
N ILE A 255 -19.61 -1.17 -0.08
CA ILE A 255 -18.38 -0.98 0.69
C ILE A 255 -18.18 -2.14 1.66
N ALA A 256 -19.23 -2.58 2.36
CA ALA A 256 -19.14 -3.74 3.25
C ALA A 256 -18.74 -5.00 2.46
N ALA A 257 -19.35 -5.23 1.30
CA ALA A 257 -19.00 -6.33 0.41
C ALA A 257 -17.56 -6.23 -0.12
N ALA A 258 -17.07 -5.02 -0.42
CA ALA A 258 -15.69 -4.81 -0.86
C ALA A 258 -14.64 -4.99 0.26
N LEU A 259 -15.00 -4.67 1.51
CA LEU A 259 -14.13 -4.96 2.65
C LEU A 259 -14.15 -6.46 2.98
N ASP A 260 -15.31 -7.12 2.85
CA ASP A 260 -15.45 -8.57 3.04
C ASP A 260 -14.71 -9.36 1.95
N SER A 261 -14.69 -8.89 0.69
CA SER A 261 -13.90 -9.51 -0.41
C SER A 261 -12.40 -9.43 -0.15
N LEU A 262 -11.92 -8.30 0.39
CA LEU A 262 -10.57 -8.13 0.93
C LEU A 262 -10.31 -8.97 2.20
N GLY A 263 -11.33 -9.68 2.67
CA GLY A 263 -11.26 -10.60 3.78
C GLY A 263 -11.12 -9.96 5.15
N LEU A 264 -11.51 -8.69 5.27
CA LEU A 264 -11.53 -7.95 6.53
C LEU A 264 -12.64 -8.51 7.43
N VAL A 265 -12.34 -8.70 8.71
CA VAL A 265 -13.30 -9.20 9.72
C VAL A 265 -13.82 -8.05 10.58
N SER A 266 -14.83 -8.26 11.41
CA SER A 266 -15.45 -7.27 12.30
C SER A 266 -14.47 -6.42 13.14
N ASN A 267 -13.28 -6.92 13.49
CA ASN A 267 -12.25 -6.14 14.19
C ASN A 267 -11.55 -5.11 13.29
N SER A 268 -11.45 -5.37 11.99
CA SER A 268 -10.95 -4.41 11.00
C SER A 268 -11.96 -3.27 10.79
N PHE A 269 -13.26 -3.55 10.86
CA PHE A 269 -14.29 -2.51 10.89
C PHE A 269 -14.12 -1.55 12.07
N PHE A 270 -13.67 -2.05 13.23
CA PHE A 270 -13.32 -1.20 14.37
C PHE A 270 -12.13 -0.28 14.05
N ALA A 271 -11.06 -0.81 13.45
CA ALA A 271 -9.92 -0.03 12.98
C ALA A 271 -10.33 1.05 11.97
N PHE A 272 -11.20 0.74 11.01
CA PHE A 272 -11.73 1.73 10.05
C PHE A 272 -12.70 2.73 10.70
N SER A 273 -13.46 2.33 11.71
CA SER A 273 -14.39 3.21 12.42
C SER A 273 -13.70 4.26 13.28
N ILE A 274 -12.47 3.97 13.74
CA ILE A 274 -11.64 4.92 14.50
C ILE A 274 -11.35 6.18 13.65
N TYR A 275 -11.21 6.02 12.33
CA TYR A 275 -10.98 7.13 11.40
C TYR A 275 -12.17 8.08 11.24
N ARG A 276 -13.39 7.64 11.62
CA ARG A 276 -14.61 8.47 11.60
C ARG A 276 -14.53 9.69 12.52
N LYS A 277 -13.74 9.63 13.60
CA LYS A 277 -13.58 10.76 14.52
C LYS A 277 -12.56 11.79 14.03
N HIS A 278 -11.53 11.37 13.27
CA HIS A 278 -10.45 12.27 12.84
C HIS A 278 -10.75 13.01 11.53
N ILE A 279 -11.53 12.42 10.60
CA ILE A 279 -11.93 13.11 9.35
C ILE A 279 -12.81 14.33 9.63
N LYS A 280 -13.57 14.35 10.73
CA LYS A 280 -14.32 15.53 11.19
C LYS A 280 -13.46 16.62 11.84
N LEU A 281 -12.20 16.32 12.17
CA LEU A 281 -11.28 17.23 12.87
C LEU A 281 -10.20 17.80 11.95
N GLU A 282 -10.07 17.33 10.71
CA GLU A 282 -9.27 18.07 9.72
C GLU A 282 -9.96 19.39 9.40
N PRO A 283 -9.31 20.53 9.66
CA PRO A 283 -9.87 21.81 9.28
C PRO A 283 -9.91 21.87 7.75
N ARG A 284 -11.11 22.11 7.21
CA ARG A 284 -11.26 22.55 5.82
C ARG A 284 -10.56 23.89 5.71
N PHE A 285 -9.32 23.90 5.20
CA PHE A 285 -8.64 25.10 4.73
C PHE A 285 -8.58 25.07 3.21
#